data_AF-A0A6I0BEF6-F1
#
_entry.id   AF-A0A6I0BEF6-F1
#
_cell.length_a   1.000
_cell.length_b   1.000
_cell.length_c   1.000
_cell.angle_alpha   90.00
_cell.angle_beta   90.00
_cell.angle_gamma   90.00
#
_symmetry.space_group_name_H-M   'P 1'
#
loop_
_entity.id
_entity.type
_entity.pdbx_description
1 polymer ?
#
loop_
_entity_poly.entity_id
_entity_poly.type
_entity_poly.pdbx_seq_one_letter_code
_entity_poly.pdbx_strand_id
1 'polypeptide(L)'
;PVKIGDYIELTHIEGEAIKEKTRATLINLENNKNETIGKIARYQVTKEGLKKVEKMPETTVLDGNQFEWSLKGYNDREIAKIEYNKATEKMQIKLEAGIPHPYFTSTYASIKVQNSSGNILYNKEIVANRQQAAESQTVSVKVGDYIEFTHIEGEAQKEKTRATLTNLENSKQEYIGNKRIYQVTSMGLLIKS
;
A
#
# COMPACT_ATOMS: atom_id res chain seq x y z
N PRO A 1 7.70 18.14 -12.34
CA PRO A 1 6.65 19.15 -12.54
C PRO A 1 5.43 18.85 -11.68
N VAL A 2 4.79 19.87 -11.11
CA VAL A 2 3.51 19.74 -10.39
C VAL A 2 2.40 19.44 -11.40
N LYS A 3 1.50 18.48 -11.09
CA LYS A 3 0.42 18.00 -11.97
C LYS A 3 -0.92 17.93 -11.24
N ILE A 4 -2.02 17.79 -12.00
CA ILE A 4 -3.37 17.59 -11.46
C ILE A 4 -3.36 16.38 -10.51
N GLY A 5 -3.93 16.57 -9.32
CA GLY A 5 -3.95 15.60 -8.22
C GLY A 5 -2.85 15.81 -7.18
N ASP A 6 -1.79 16.55 -7.50
CA ASP A 6 -0.74 16.87 -6.55
C ASP A 6 -1.25 17.83 -5.47
N TYR A 7 -0.53 17.84 -4.34
CA TYR A 7 -0.78 18.76 -3.23
C TYR A 7 0.46 19.62 -2.97
N ILE A 8 0.22 20.88 -2.65
CA ILE A 8 1.24 21.88 -2.33
C ILE A 8 1.01 22.29 -0.88
N GLU A 9 2.04 22.22 -0.05
CA GLU A 9 2.07 22.83 1.27
C GLU A 9 3.09 23.96 1.28
N LEU A 10 2.66 25.12 1.79
CA LEU A 10 3.49 26.30 1.98
C LEU A 10 3.49 26.62 3.48
N THR A 11 4.68 26.77 4.05
CA THR A 11 4.85 27.15 5.46
C THR A 11 5.55 28.50 5.56
N HIS A 12 5.02 29.40 6.37
CA HIS A 12 5.60 30.73 6.56
C HIS A 12 5.62 31.08 8.06
N ILE A 13 6.81 31.14 8.64
CA ILE A 13 6.97 31.23 10.11
C ILE A 13 6.32 32.49 10.72
N GLU A 14 6.31 33.61 9.98
CA GLU A 14 5.74 34.89 10.41
C GLU A 14 4.24 35.03 10.07
N GLY A 15 3.61 34.02 9.47
CA GLY A 15 2.22 34.11 8.99
C GLY A 15 1.15 34.28 10.07
N GLU A 16 1.46 34.03 11.35
CA GLU A 16 0.57 34.35 12.49
C GLU A 16 0.78 35.76 13.07
N ALA A 17 1.88 36.44 12.72
CA ALA A 17 2.18 37.73 13.30
C ALA A 17 1.13 38.75 12.86
N ILE A 18 0.43 39.34 13.84
CA ILE A 18 -0.72 40.26 13.66
C ILE A 18 -0.38 41.43 12.72
N LYS A 19 0.90 41.82 12.63
CA LYS A 19 1.40 42.90 11.78
C LYS A 19 2.04 42.45 10.45
N GLU A 20 2.25 41.15 10.24
CA GLU A 20 3.04 40.64 9.12
C GLU A 20 2.33 39.59 8.26
N LYS A 21 1.00 39.45 8.42
CA LYS A 21 0.23 38.49 7.64
C LYS A 21 0.51 38.63 6.14
N THR A 22 0.73 39.83 5.61
CA THR A 22 0.91 40.11 4.17
C THR A 22 2.26 39.71 3.55
N ARG A 23 3.23 39.17 4.31
CA ARG A 23 4.58 38.91 3.78
C ARG A 23 4.67 37.72 2.83
N ALA A 24 3.69 36.82 2.86
CA ALA A 24 3.55 35.74 1.90
C ALA A 24 2.17 35.81 1.24
N THR A 25 2.14 35.78 -0.09
CA THR A 25 0.89 35.85 -0.88
C THR A 25 0.90 34.84 -2.01
N LEU A 26 -0.29 34.37 -2.36
CA LEU A 26 -0.56 33.62 -3.59
C LEU A 26 -1.35 34.52 -4.52
N ILE A 27 -0.91 34.67 -5.77
CA ILE A 27 -1.60 35.47 -6.80
C ILE A 27 -1.92 34.54 -7.97
N ASN A 28 -3.19 34.49 -8.35
CA ASN A 28 -3.61 33.91 -9.62
C ASN A 28 -3.37 34.95 -10.72
N LEU A 29 -2.40 34.69 -11.61
CA LEU A 29 -2.01 35.62 -12.67
C LEU A 29 -3.05 35.77 -13.79
N GLU A 30 -4.00 34.83 -13.92
CA GLU A 30 -5.04 34.87 -14.95
C GLU A 30 -6.15 35.86 -14.59
N ASN A 31 -6.53 35.91 -13.32
CA ASN A 31 -7.65 36.75 -12.85
C ASN A 31 -7.26 37.79 -11.79
N ASN A 32 -5.96 37.91 -11.48
CA ASN A 32 -5.38 38.81 -10.48
C ASN A 32 -5.95 38.69 -9.06
N LYS A 33 -6.71 37.63 -8.76
CA LYS A 33 -7.15 37.35 -7.39
C LYS A 33 -5.96 36.89 -6.57
N ASN A 34 -5.90 37.33 -5.33
CA ASN A 34 -4.82 36.97 -4.43
C ASN A 34 -5.36 36.60 -3.05
N GLU A 35 -4.54 35.87 -2.31
CA GLU A 35 -4.75 35.65 -0.90
C GLU A 35 -3.43 35.71 -0.14
N THR A 36 -3.56 35.92 1.15
CA THR A 36 -2.46 35.95 2.10
C THR A 36 -2.19 34.55 2.65
N ILE A 37 -0.93 34.13 2.66
CA ILE A 37 -0.49 32.86 3.23
C ILE A 37 -0.13 33.07 4.69
N GLY A 38 -0.95 32.51 5.59
CA GLY A 38 -0.67 32.46 7.03
C GLY A 38 0.46 31.47 7.35
N LYS A 39 0.46 30.88 8.56
CA LYS A 39 1.55 29.97 8.95
C LYS A 39 1.68 28.75 8.05
N ILE A 40 0.54 28.22 7.62
CA ILE A 40 0.45 27.09 6.71
C ILE A 40 -0.68 27.37 5.73
N ALA A 41 -0.43 27.13 4.44
CA ALA A 41 -1.46 27.03 3.43
C ALA A 41 -1.27 25.76 2.62
N ARG A 42 -2.36 25.07 2.32
CA ARG A 42 -2.34 23.82 1.54
C ARG A 42 -3.29 23.92 0.37
N TYR A 43 -2.87 23.37 -0.75
CA TYR A 43 -3.64 23.39 -1.99
C TYR A 43 -3.59 22.04 -2.68
N GLN A 44 -4.71 21.63 -3.27
CA GLN A 44 -4.77 20.56 -4.24
C GLN A 44 -4.78 21.17 -5.65
N VAL A 45 -3.99 20.60 -6.55
CA VAL A 45 -4.00 20.96 -7.97
C VAL A 45 -5.18 20.24 -8.64
N THR A 46 -6.15 20.99 -9.12
CA THR A 46 -7.31 20.46 -9.86
C THR A 46 -7.26 20.90 -11.32
N LYS A 47 -8.21 20.44 -12.14
CA LYS A 47 -8.33 20.88 -13.53
C LYS A 47 -8.66 22.38 -13.64
N GLU A 48 -9.30 22.92 -12.62
CA GLU A 48 -9.75 24.30 -12.50
C GLU A 48 -8.74 25.22 -11.79
N GLY A 49 -7.58 24.70 -11.36
CA GLY A 49 -6.53 25.45 -10.68
C GLY A 49 -6.24 24.96 -9.26
N LEU A 50 -5.74 25.83 -8.38
CA LEU A 50 -5.44 25.49 -6.99
C LEU A 50 -6.69 25.59 -6.12
N LYS A 51 -7.10 24.47 -5.52
CA LYS A 51 -8.16 24.41 -4.51
C LYS A 51 -7.54 24.37 -3.12
N LYS A 52 -7.84 25.34 -2.27
CA LYS A 52 -7.38 25.36 -0.87
C LYS A 52 -7.96 24.15 -0.10
N VAL A 53 -7.12 23.50 0.69
CA VAL A 53 -7.50 22.35 1.53
C VAL A 53 -7.01 22.55 2.96
N GLU A 54 -7.71 21.97 3.93
CA GLU A 54 -7.34 22.11 5.35
C GLU A 54 -6.17 21.20 5.73
N LYS A 55 -6.13 19.99 5.18
CA LYS A 55 -5.10 18.98 5.45
C LYS A 55 -4.55 18.38 4.17
N MET A 56 -3.31 17.92 4.23
CA MET A 56 -2.75 17.05 3.19
C MET A 56 -3.55 15.73 3.17
N PRO A 57 -3.65 15.06 2.01
CA PRO A 57 -4.24 13.74 1.96
C PRO A 57 -3.49 12.82 2.92
N GLU A 58 -4.24 12.06 3.71
CA GLU A 58 -3.63 11.03 4.53
C GLU A 58 -3.24 9.86 3.63
N THR A 59 -1.98 9.45 3.69
CA THR A 59 -1.54 8.22 3.02
C THR A 59 -2.24 7.03 3.64
N THR A 60 -2.76 6.15 2.82
CA THR A 60 -3.31 4.86 3.23
C THR A 60 -2.19 3.85 3.47
N VAL A 61 -2.54 2.68 4.00
CA VAL A 61 -1.63 1.53 4.02
C VAL A 61 -1.18 1.11 2.61
N LEU A 62 -1.89 1.52 1.57
CA LEU A 62 -1.60 1.11 0.19
C LEU A 62 -0.72 2.10 -0.57
N ASP A 63 -0.46 3.29 -0.02
CA ASP A 63 0.35 4.32 -0.67
C ASP A 63 1.84 4.17 -0.33
N GLY A 64 2.73 4.25 -1.32
CA GLY A 64 4.17 4.15 -1.10
C GLY A 64 4.84 3.06 -1.92
N ASN A 65 6.04 2.66 -1.53
CA ASN A 65 6.84 1.67 -2.26
C ASN A 65 7.16 0.39 -1.50
N GLN A 66 7.08 0.38 -0.16
CA GLN A 66 7.56 -0.76 0.64
C GLN A 66 6.40 -1.41 1.40
N PHE A 67 6.13 -2.66 1.04
CA PHE A 67 5.01 -3.44 1.56
C PHE A 67 5.49 -4.78 2.07
N GLU A 68 4.88 -5.25 3.15
CA GLU A 68 5.12 -6.57 3.71
C GLU A 68 3.80 -7.30 3.91
N TRP A 69 3.69 -8.54 3.44
CA TRP A 69 2.60 -9.44 3.80
C TRP A 69 3.11 -10.56 4.69
N SER A 70 2.31 -10.90 5.70
CA SER A 70 2.54 -12.05 6.57
C SER A 70 1.32 -12.97 6.53
N LEU A 71 1.56 -14.25 6.27
CA LEU A 71 0.56 -15.31 6.29
C LEU A 71 0.93 -16.29 7.41
N LYS A 72 0.00 -16.54 8.33
CA LYS A 72 0.19 -17.34 9.54
C LYS A 72 -0.69 -18.57 9.54
N GLY A 73 -0.11 -19.69 9.94
CA GLY A 73 -0.76 -20.96 10.15
C GLY A 73 -1.21 -21.19 11.60
N TYR A 74 -1.30 -22.46 11.96
CA TYR A 74 -1.64 -22.92 13.31
C TYR A 74 -0.72 -22.34 14.38
N ASN A 75 -1.28 -21.97 15.53
CA ASN A 75 -0.59 -21.30 16.64
C ASN A 75 0.12 -20.00 16.22
N ASP A 76 -0.46 -19.27 15.27
CA ASP A 76 0.04 -17.99 14.74
C ASP A 76 1.47 -18.05 14.19
N ARG A 77 1.96 -19.25 13.87
CA ARG A 77 3.25 -19.45 13.24
C ARG A 77 3.22 -18.83 11.85
N GLU A 78 4.14 -17.92 11.57
CA GLU A 78 4.32 -17.39 10.21
C GLU A 78 4.75 -18.53 9.27
N ILE A 79 3.94 -18.76 8.24
CA ILE A 79 4.18 -19.80 7.23
C ILE A 79 4.76 -19.21 5.95
N ALA A 80 4.43 -17.96 5.64
CA ALA A 80 5.00 -17.23 4.51
C ALA A 80 5.11 -15.74 4.81
N LYS A 81 6.23 -15.16 4.40
CA LYS A 81 6.53 -13.72 4.46
C LYS A 81 6.83 -13.21 3.06
N ILE A 82 6.24 -12.09 2.68
CA ILE A 82 6.42 -11.49 1.36
C ILE A 82 6.80 -10.02 1.54
N GLU A 83 7.92 -9.60 0.99
CA GLU A 83 8.37 -8.21 1.00
C GLU A 83 8.42 -7.68 -0.42
N TYR A 84 7.77 -6.56 -0.68
CA TYR A 84 7.74 -5.93 -2.00
C TYR A 84 8.27 -4.51 -1.93
N ASN A 85 9.29 -4.23 -2.74
CA ASN A 85 9.80 -2.89 -2.98
C ASN A 85 9.48 -2.47 -4.41
N LYS A 86 8.44 -1.65 -4.57
CA LYS A 86 7.97 -1.09 -5.85
C LYS A 86 9.04 -0.27 -6.57
N ALA A 87 9.86 0.48 -5.85
CA ALA A 87 10.88 1.33 -6.46
C ALA A 87 11.97 0.51 -7.17
N THR A 88 12.22 -0.71 -6.67
CA THR A 88 13.15 -1.67 -7.29
C THR A 88 12.47 -2.75 -8.11
N GLU A 89 11.13 -2.76 -8.15
CA GLU A 89 10.29 -3.80 -8.78
C GLU A 89 10.56 -5.22 -8.25
N LYS A 90 11.04 -5.37 -7.01
CA LYS A 90 11.43 -6.67 -6.42
C LYS A 90 10.43 -7.11 -5.36
N MET A 91 9.81 -8.27 -5.57
CA MET A 91 9.03 -8.98 -4.57
C MET A 91 9.81 -10.22 -4.11
N GLN A 92 10.18 -10.25 -2.84
CA GLN A 92 10.85 -11.38 -2.20
C GLN A 92 9.79 -12.20 -1.46
N ILE A 93 9.74 -13.50 -1.75
CA ILE A 93 8.77 -14.44 -1.17
C ILE A 93 9.57 -15.47 -0.39
N LYS A 94 9.23 -15.65 0.89
CA LYS A 94 9.84 -16.64 1.77
C LYS A 94 8.76 -17.54 2.36
N LEU A 95 8.90 -18.85 2.15
CA LEU A 95 8.06 -19.89 2.75
C LEU A 95 8.86 -20.58 3.87
N GLU A 96 8.23 -20.83 5.01
CA GLU A 96 8.85 -21.50 6.15
C GLU A 96 8.52 -23.00 6.17
N ALA A 97 9.53 -23.85 6.34
CA ALA A 97 9.35 -25.30 6.40
C ALA A 97 8.47 -25.73 7.57
N GLY A 98 7.50 -26.62 7.33
CA GLY A 98 6.59 -27.12 8.36
C GLY A 98 5.21 -27.46 7.82
N ILE A 99 4.33 -27.97 8.68
CA ILE A 99 2.90 -28.15 8.36
C ILE A 99 2.18 -26.83 8.69
N PRO A 100 1.54 -26.16 7.72
CA PRO A 100 0.86 -24.88 7.94
C PRO A 100 -0.26 -24.96 8.98
N HIS A 101 -1.18 -25.91 8.82
CA HIS A 101 -2.29 -26.11 9.75
C HIS A 101 -2.83 -27.55 9.67
N PRO A 102 -2.63 -28.38 10.71
CA PRO A 102 -2.89 -29.83 10.62
C PRO A 102 -4.37 -30.20 10.49
N TYR A 103 -5.29 -29.34 10.93
CA TYR A 103 -6.74 -29.63 10.94
C TYR A 103 -7.49 -29.24 9.66
N PHE A 104 -6.83 -28.60 8.69
CA PHE A 104 -7.43 -28.33 7.37
C PHE A 104 -6.87 -29.32 6.34
N THR A 105 -7.64 -29.66 5.32
CA THR A 105 -7.24 -30.65 4.29
C THR A 105 -7.04 -30.05 2.90
N SER A 106 -7.41 -28.78 2.71
CA SER A 106 -7.33 -28.04 1.46
C SER A 106 -6.12 -27.10 1.40
N THR A 107 -5.99 -26.37 0.29
CA THR A 107 -5.05 -25.24 0.17
C THR A 107 -5.40 -24.20 1.22
N TYR A 108 -4.48 -23.99 2.16
CA TYR A 108 -4.65 -23.10 3.30
C TYR A 108 -4.47 -21.63 2.92
N ALA A 109 -3.45 -21.38 2.10
CA ALA A 109 -3.13 -20.07 1.57
C ALA A 109 -2.55 -20.19 0.17
N SER A 110 -2.65 -19.13 -0.62
CA SER A 110 -2.00 -19.06 -1.93
C SER A 110 -1.40 -17.69 -2.18
N ILE A 111 -0.37 -17.68 -3.02
CA ILE A 111 0.30 -16.47 -3.53
C ILE A 111 0.36 -16.60 -5.03
N LYS A 112 -0.18 -15.61 -5.75
CA LYS A 112 -0.14 -15.58 -7.21
C LYS A 112 0.27 -14.19 -7.68
N VAL A 113 1.19 -14.14 -8.63
CA VAL A 113 1.63 -12.91 -9.29
C VAL A 113 1.40 -13.06 -10.78
N GLN A 114 0.73 -12.08 -11.39
CA GLN A 114 0.46 -12.04 -12.82
C GLN A 114 0.94 -10.71 -13.39
N ASN A 115 1.56 -10.75 -14.56
CA ASN A 115 1.88 -9.52 -15.26
C ASN A 115 0.61 -8.86 -15.83
N SER A 116 0.73 -7.61 -16.27
CA SER A 116 -0.38 -6.85 -16.88
C SER A 116 -1.02 -7.51 -18.12
N SER A 117 -0.34 -8.45 -18.79
CA SER A 117 -0.88 -9.27 -19.90
C SER A 117 -1.54 -10.57 -19.43
N GLY A 118 -1.64 -10.80 -18.11
CA GLY A 118 -2.26 -11.96 -17.49
C GLY A 118 -1.36 -13.20 -17.36
N ASN A 119 -0.10 -13.13 -17.80
CA ASN A 119 0.83 -14.27 -17.68
C ASN A 119 1.22 -14.45 -16.20
N ILE A 120 1.26 -15.70 -15.75
CA ILE A 120 1.64 -16.05 -14.37
C ILE A 120 3.16 -15.94 -14.23
N LEU A 121 3.62 -15.02 -13.37
CA LEU A 121 5.03 -14.86 -13.02
C LEU A 121 5.41 -15.75 -11.83
N TYR A 122 4.46 -15.98 -10.93
CA TYR A 122 4.61 -16.86 -9.77
C TYR A 122 3.25 -17.40 -9.33
N ASN A 123 3.20 -18.66 -8.90
CA ASN A 123 2.01 -19.25 -8.33
C ASN A 123 2.40 -20.32 -7.29
N LYS A 124 1.94 -20.16 -6.06
CA LYS A 124 2.18 -21.10 -4.97
C LYS A 124 0.89 -21.37 -4.21
N GLU A 125 0.54 -22.64 -4.16
CA GLU A 125 -0.47 -23.15 -3.23
C GLU A 125 0.24 -23.76 -2.01
N ILE A 126 -0.26 -23.43 -0.82
CA ILE A 126 0.26 -23.91 0.46
C ILE A 126 -0.80 -24.82 1.08
N VAL A 127 -0.63 -26.14 0.93
CA VAL A 127 -1.60 -27.13 1.42
C VAL A 127 -1.46 -27.31 2.93
N ALA A 128 -2.59 -27.23 3.65
CA ALA A 128 -2.61 -27.04 5.10
C ALA A 128 -1.95 -28.17 5.91
N ASN A 129 -2.31 -29.43 5.62
CA ASN A 129 -1.85 -30.60 6.37
C ASN A 129 -0.66 -31.31 5.72
N ARG A 130 0.03 -30.66 4.78
CA ARG A 130 1.21 -31.22 4.13
C ARG A 130 2.46 -30.51 4.59
N GLN A 131 3.53 -31.29 4.78
CA GLN A 131 4.85 -30.76 5.06
C GLN A 131 5.32 -29.87 3.91
N GLN A 132 5.52 -28.58 4.18
CA GLN A 132 6.13 -27.63 3.27
C GLN A 132 7.65 -27.62 3.47
N ALA A 133 8.40 -27.45 2.38
CA ALA A 133 9.80 -27.12 2.42
C ALA A 133 9.99 -25.61 2.57
N ALA A 134 11.12 -25.18 3.13
CA ALA A 134 11.48 -23.76 3.09
C ALA A 134 11.80 -23.36 1.64
N GLU A 135 11.35 -22.18 1.25
CA GLU A 135 11.52 -21.67 -0.11
C GLU A 135 11.84 -20.17 -0.06
N SER A 136 12.73 -19.70 -0.95
CA SER A 136 12.95 -18.28 -1.16
C SER A 136 12.97 -18.00 -2.66
N GLN A 137 12.16 -17.03 -3.10
CA GLN A 137 12.05 -16.62 -4.49
C GLN A 137 12.07 -15.09 -4.58
N THR A 138 12.60 -14.59 -5.69
CA THR A 138 12.48 -13.17 -6.05
C THR A 138 11.75 -13.06 -7.38
N VAL A 139 10.64 -12.33 -7.39
CA VAL A 139 9.81 -12.08 -8.56
C VAL A 139 9.92 -10.61 -8.93
N SER A 140 10.12 -10.31 -10.22
CA SER A 140 10.03 -8.93 -10.70
C SER A 140 8.55 -8.56 -10.86
N VAL A 141 8.11 -7.53 -10.15
CA VAL A 141 6.70 -7.07 -10.14
C VAL A 141 6.68 -5.58 -10.45
N LYS A 142 5.97 -5.21 -11.51
CA LYS A 142 5.99 -3.86 -12.10
C LYS A 142 4.65 -3.16 -11.94
N VAL A 143 4.63 -1.85 -12.17
CA VAL A 143 3.38 -1.10 -12.30
C VAL A 143 2.50 -1.72 -13.38
N GLY A 144 1.24 -1.98 -13.05
CA GLY A 144 0.26 -2.66 -13.88
C GLY A 144 0.08 -4.15 -13.58
N ASP A 145 1.06 -4.80 -12.90
CA ASP A 145 0.98 -6.20 -12.51
C ASP A 145 0.02 -6.42 -11.34
N TYR A 146 -0.37 -7.67 -11.14
CA TYR A 146 -1.35 -8.10 -10.15
C TYR A 146 -0.72 -9.07 -9.15
N ILE A 147 -1.06 -8.87 -7.88
CA ILE A 147 -0.69 -9.73 -6.76
C ILE A 147 -1.98 -10.22 -6.11
N GLU A 148 -2.14 -11.52 -6.01
CA GLU A 148 -3.29 -12.16 -5.37
C GLU A 148 -2.83 -13.03 -4.21
N PHE A 149 -3.52 -12.88 -3.08
CA PHE A 149 -3.38 -13.72 -1.90
C PHE A 149 -4.71 -14.36 -1.56
N THR A 150 -4.68 -15.61 -1.10
CA THR A 150 -5.81 -16.24 -0.42
C THR A 150 -5.36 -16.80 0.94
N HIS A 151 -6.29 -16.85 1.88
CA HIS A 151 -6.06 -17.42 3.21
C HIS A 151 -7.39 -17.90 3.82
N ILE A 152 -7.53 -19.20 4.11
CA ILE A 152 -8.80 -19.77 4.59
C ILE A 152 -9.34 -19.06 5.85
N GLU A 153 -8.44 -18.65 6.74
CA GLU A 153 -8.83 -18.01 8.02
C GLU A 153 -8.85 -16.48 7.98
N GLY A 154 -8.71 -15.87 6.80
CA GLY A 154 -8.55 -14.41 6.69
C GLY A 154 -9.77 -13.58 7.13
N GLU A 155 -10.98 -14.14 7.08
CA GLU A 155 -12.22 -13.46 7.54
C GLU A 155 -12.73 -13.93 8.90
N ALA A 156 -12.17 -15.01 9.46
CA ALA A 156 -12.64 -15.54 10.74
C ALA A 156 -12.45 -14.50 11.84
N GLN A 157 -13.53 -14.11 12.54
CA GLN A 157 -13.54 -12.95 13.45
C GLN A 157 -12.45 -12.98 14.52
N LYS A 158 -12.02 -14.17 14.96
CA LYS A 158 -10.94 -14.36 15.94
C LYS A 158 -9.54 -14.40 15.30
N GLU A 159 -9.45 -14.67 14.00
CA GLU A 159 -8.21 -14.99 13.27
C GLU A 159 -7.92 -13.99 12.14
N LYS A 160 -8.63 -12.85 12.11
CA LYS A 160 -8.39 -11.76 11.12
C LYS A 160 -6.93 -11.33 11.06
N THR A 161 -6.15 -11.61 12.10
CA THR A 161 -4.72 -11.32 12.27
C THR A 161 -3.77 -12.28 11.56
N ARG A 162 -4.26 -13.40 11.00
CA ARG A 162 -3.39 -14.41 10.36
C ARG A 162 -2.96 -14.06 8.95
N ALA A 163 -3.54 -13.02 8.36
CA ALA A 163 -3.17 -12.60 7.01
C ALA A 163 -3.20 -11.06 6.92
N THR A 164 -2.02 -10.45 6.94
CA THR A 164 -1.85 -9.00 7.08
C THR A 164 -1.04 -8.41 5.93
N LEU A 165 -1.29 -7.14 5.65
CA LEU A 165 -0.43 -6.25 4.88
C LEU A 165 0.04 -5.11 5.79
N THR A 166 1.34 -4.86 5.83
CA THR A 166 1.96 -3.72 6.49
C THR A 166 2.64 -2.84 5.45
N ASN A 167 2.46 -1.54 5.57
CA ASN A 167 3.23 -0.55 4.85
C ASN A 167 4.45 -0.16 5.67
N LEU A 168 5.65 -0.44 5.16
CA LEU A 168 6.89 -0.21 5.91
C LEU A 168 7.28 1.28 5.96
N GLU A 169 6.71 2.13 5.11
CA GLU A 169 7.01 3.57 5.07
C GLU A 169 6.20 4.38 6.09
N ASN A 170 4.98 3.91 6.43
CA ASN A 170 4.09 4.62 7.35
C ASN A 170 3.58 3.76 8.52
N SER A 171 4.04 2.52 8.64
CA SER A 171 3.70 1.55 9.69
C SER A 171 2.20 1.24 9.84
N LYS A 172 1.36 1.62 8.87
CA LYS A 172 -0.05 1.24 8.85
C LYS A 172 -0.17 -0.23 8.45
N GLN A 173 -1.20 -0.89 8.98
CA GLN A 173 -1.48 -2.30 8.70
C GLN A 173 -2.96 -2.49 8.34
N GLU A 174 -3.24 -3.42 7.45
CA GLU A 174 -4.58 -3.92 7.16
C GLU A 174 -4.63 -5.45 7.12
N TYR A 175 -5.85 -5.99 7.14
CA TYR A 175 -6.11 -7.42 6.98
C TYR A 175 -6.51 -7.72 5.54
N ILE A 176 -6.00 -8.82 4.98
CA ILE A 176 -6.27 -9.16 3.57
C ILE A 176 -7.64 -9.82 3.39
N GLY A 177 -8.18 -10.50 4.41
CA GLY A 177 -9.41 -11.29 4.29
C GLY A 177 -9.15 -12.66 3.63
N ASN A 178 -10.21 -13.34 3.20
CA ASN A 178 -10.06 -14.68 2.60
C ASN A 178 -9.36 -14.63 1.24
N LYS A 179 -9.53 -13.52 0.53
CA LYS A 179 -8.91 -13.25 -0.76
C LYS A 179 -8.65 -11.76 -0.90
N ARG A 180 -7.50 -11.42 -1.45
CA ARG A 180 -7.18 -10.05 -1.84
C ARG A 180 -6.42 -10.02 -3.15
N ILE A 181 -6.84 -9.12 -4.04
CA ILE A 181 -6.14 -8.82 -5.28
C ILE A 181 -5.69 -7.37 -5.21
N TYR A 182 -4.41 -7.13 -5.47
CA TYR A 182 -3.82 -5.82 -5.63
C TYR A 182 -3.36 -5.65 -7.07
N GLN A 183 -3.61 -4.49 -7.66
CA GLN A 183 -2.90 -4.01 -8.84
C GLN A 183 -1.83 -3.03 -8.41
N VAL A 184 -0.60 -3.20 -8.89
CA VAL A 184 0.48 -2.24 -8.65
C VAL A 184 0.23 -0.98 -9.48
N THR A 185 0.27 0.18 -8.84
CA THR A 185 0.09 1.49 -9.48
C THR A 185 1.32 2.37 -9.26
N SER A 186 1.37 3.52 -9.93
CA SER A 186 2.44 4.50 -9.68
C SER A 186 2.47 5.01 -8.23
N MET A 187 1.32 5.05 -7.55
CA MET A 187 1.18 5.57 -6.18
C MET A 187 1.38 4.49 -5.10
N GLY A 188 1.28 3.21 -5.45
CA GLY A 188 1.32 2.12 -4.48
C GLY A 188 0.47 0.95 -4.96
N LEU A 189 -0.39 0.41 -4.10
CA LEU A 189 -1.29 -0.71 -4.41
C LEU A 189 -2.73 -0.21 -4.56
N LEU A 190 -3.48 -0.83 -5.48
CA LEU A 190 -4.92 -0.63 -5.63
C LEU A 190 -5.64 -1.96 -5.41
N ILE A 191 -6.56 -2.03 -4.46
CA ILE A 191 -7.40 -3.21 -4.28
C ILE A 191 -8.33 -3.38 -5.48
N LYS A 192 -8.43 -4.60 -6.00
CA LYS A 192 -9.37 -4.98 -7.05
C LYS A 192 -10.45 -5.87 -6.48
N SER A 193 -11.68 -5.64 -6.93
CA SER A 193 -12.86 -6.48 -6.69
C SER A 193 -12.81 -7.76 -7.50
#